data_AF-A0A2X3C468-F1
#
_entry.id   AF-A0A2X3C468-F1
#
_cell.length_a   1.000
_cell.length_b   1.000
_cell.length_c   1.000
_cell.angle_alpha   90.00
_cell.angle_beta   90.00
_cell.angle_gamma   90.00
#
_symmetry.space_group_name_H-M   'P 1'
#
loop_
_entity.id
_entity.type
_entity.pdbx_description
1 polymer ?
#
loop_
_entity_poly.entity_id
_entity_poly.type
_entity_poly.pdbx_seq_one_letter_code
_entity_poly.pdbx_strand_id
1 'polypeptide(L)' 'MSRTASSLPAKNLPTFEWLPPTCAYRLLAEGKPLPAWHPLLTGSKAAMHGERISVRHIAVPESTVVDWQDHILNLPDRAR' A
#
# COMPACT_ATOMS: atom_id res chain seq x y z
N MET A 1 17.56 22.26 9.52
CA MET A 1 17.19 20.83 9.64
C MET A 1 16.66 20.38 8.28
N SER A 2 17.52 19.78 7.46
CA SER A 2 17.16 19.38 6.10
C SER A 2 16.11 18.27 6.13
N ARG A 3 14.95 18.54 5.55
CA ARG A 3 13.94 17.51 5.25
C ARG A 3 14.48 16.65 4.11
N THR A 4 15.22 15.60 4.42
CA THR A 4 15.56 14.56 3.45
C THR A 4 14.27 13.82 3.14
N ALA A 5 13.61 14.17 2.04
CA ALA A 5 12.58 13.32 1.47
C ALA A 5 13.26 12.02 1.05
N SER A 6 12.93 10.91 1.70
CA SER A 6 13.32 9.57 1.28
C SER A 6 12.62 9.28 -0.05
N SER A 7 13.18 9.80 -1.14
CA SER A 7 12.85 9.38 -2.49
C SER A 7 13.04 7.86 -2.54
N LEU A 8 12.10 7.13 -3.16
CA LEU A 8 12.22 5.68 -3.39
C LEU A 8 12.97 5.50 -4.72
N PRO A 9 14.32 5.46 -4.75
CA PRO A 9 15.01 5.25 -6.01
C PRO A 9 14.68 3.84 -6.49
N ALA A 10 14.38 3.69 -7.77
CA ALA A 10 14.01 2.41 -8.37
C ALA A 10 15.04 1.30 -8.05
N LYS A 11 16.33 1.67 -7.92
CA LYS A 11 17.44 0.78 -7.58
C LYS A 11 17.36 0.15 -6.19
N ASN A 12 16.65 0.75 -5.24
CA ASN A 12 16.53 0.25 -3.86
C ASN A 12 15.17 -0.42 -3.59
N LEU A 13 14.23 -0.45 -4.56
CA LEU A 13 12.92 -1.09 -4.39
C LEU A 13 12.99 -2.55 -3.88
N PRO A 14 13.96 -3.38 -4.31
CA PRO A 14 14.11 -4.75 -3.77
C PRO A 14 14.46 -4.80 -2.28
N THR A 15 15.00 -3.72 -1.71
CA THR A 15 15.38 -3.66 -0.28
C THR A 15 14.22 -3.34 0.65
N PHE A 16 13.06 -2.95 0.12
CA PHE A 16 11.87 -2.66 0.92
C PHE A 16 10.99 -3.90 1.05
N GLU A 17 11.39 -4.84 1.90
CA GLU A 17 10.67 -6.10 2.15
C GLU A 17 9.23 -5.89 2.66
N TRP A 18 8.98 -4.76 3.32
CA TRP A 18 7.66 -4.39 3.84
C TRP A 18 6.68 -3.91 2.76
N LEU A 19 7.10 -3.73 1.51
CA LEU A 19 6.18 -3.31 0.44
C LEU A 19 5.19 -4.43 0.11
N PRO A 20 3.86 -4.16 0.07
CA PRO A 20 2.87 -5.20 -0.20
C PRO A 20 3.00 -5.81 -1.60
N PRO A 21 2.70 -7.12 -1.80
CA PRO A 21 2.36 -7.84 -3.03
C PRO A 21 2.22 -7.08 -4.34
N THR A 22 1.29 -6.16 -4.22
CA THR A 22 0.56 -5.47 -5.27
C THR A 22 1.01 -4.02 -5.41
N CYS A 23 2.06 -3.59 -4.70
CA CYS A 23 2.58 -2.24 -4.79
C CYS A 23 3.03 -1.95 -6.22
N ALA A 24 2.46 -0.89 -6.81
CA ALA A 24 2.77 -0.48 -8.18
C ALA A 24 4.27 -0.30 -8.42
N TYR A 25 4.98 0.35 -7.49
CA TYR A 25 6.42 0.56 -7.62
C TYR A 25 7.18 -0.75 -7.68
N ARG A 26 6.83 -1.74 -6.85
CA ARG A 26 7.48 -3.05 -6.88
C ARG A 26 7.17 -3.80 -8.18
N LEU A 27 5.90 -3.88 -8.57
CA LEU A 27 5.50 -4.57 -9.79
C LEU A 27 6.18 -3.97 -11.03
N LEU A 28 6.21 -2.65 -11.14
CA LEU A 28 6.86 -1.95 -12.25
C LEU A 28 8.38 -2.18 -12.27
N ALA A 29 9.03 -2.17 -11.10
CA ALA A 29 10.47 -2.46 -11.01
C ALA A 29 10.82 -3.91 -11.35
N GLU A 30 9.93 -4.85 -11.04
CA GLU A 30 10.06 -6.27 -11.39
C GLU A 30 9.61 -6.59 -12.83
N GLY A 31 9.15 -5.60 -13.60
CA GLY A 31 8.62 -5.80 -14.95
C GLY A 31 7.30 -6.59 -15.00
N LYS A 32 6.57 -6.67 -13.88
CA LYS A 32 5.29 -7.36 -13.76
C LYS A 32 4.12 -6.45 -14.15
N PRO A 33 3.04 -7.00 -14.73
CA PRO A 33 1.86 -6.22 -15.05
C PRO A 33 1.15 -5.74 -13.77
N LEU A 34 0.50 -4.58 -13.88
CA LEU A 34 -0.41 -4.10 -12.85
C LEU A 34 -1.73 -4.90 -12.90
N PRO A 35 -2.37 -5.18 -11.75
CA PRO A 35 -3.68 -5.82 -11.73
C PRO A 35 -4.74 -5.01 -12.49
N ALA A 36 -5.72 -5.67 -13.10
CA ALA A 36 -6.76 -5.01 -13.91
C ALA A 36 -7.57 -3.95 -13.13
N TRP A 37 -7.73 -4.11 -11.82
CA TRP A 37 -8.41 -3.16 -10.94
C TRP A 37 -7.55 -1.94 -10.55
N HIS A 38 -6.27 -1.92 -10.93
CA HIS A 38 -5.32 -0.93 -10.42
C HIS A 38 -5.66 0.50 -10.90
N PRO A 39 -5.65 1.51 -10.01
CA PRO A 39 -6.04 2.88 -10.38
C PRO A 39 -5.20 3.51 -11.50
N LEU A 40 -3.92 3.13 -11.62
CA LEU A 40 -3.06 3.59 -12.72
C LEU A 40 -3.48 3.07 -14.10
N LEU A 41 -4.19 1.94 -14.17
CA LEU A 41 -4.74 1.41 -15.42
C LEU A 41 -6.15 1.95 -15.69
N THR A 42 -6.99 2.01 -14.64
CA THR A 42 -8.41 2.34 -14.77
C THR A 42 -8.72 3.83 -14.69
N GLY A 43 -7.76 4.65 -14.25
CA GLY A 43 -7.92 6.10 -14.03
C GLY A 43 -8.82 6.46 -12.83
N SER A 44 -9.38 5.48 -12.12
CA SER A 44 -10.30 5.69 -11.00
C SER A 44 -10.11 4.63 -9.91
N LYS A 45 -10.53 4.95 -8.69
CA LYS A 45 -10.52 4.01 -7.56
C LYS A 45 -11.73 3.06 -7.56
N ALA A 46 -12.70 3.26 -8.47
CA ALA A 46 -13.95 2.51 -8.50
C ALA A 46 -13.75 0.99 -8.64
N ALA A 47 -12.91 0.54 -9.58
CA ALA A 47 -12.63 -0.89 -9.78
C ALA A 47 -11.96 -1.52 -8.55
N MET A 48 -10.92 -0.88 -8.00
CA MET A 48 -10.26 -1.30 -6.76
C MET A 48 -11.23 -1.39 -5.57
N HIS A 49 -12.21 -0.48 -5.49
CA HIS A 49 -13.25 -0.54 -4.46
C HIS A 49 -14.23 -1.69 -4.69
N GLY A 50 -14.62 -1.95 -5.95
CA GLY A 50 -15.47 -3.08 -6.32
C GLY A 50 -14.87 -4.43 -5.91
N GLU A 51 -13.56 -4.59 -6.11
CA GLU A 51 -12.80 -5.78 -5.71
C GLU A 51 -12.50 -5.86 -4.19
N ARG A 52 -12.90 -4.85 -3.40
CA ARG A 52 -12.64 -4.76 -1.95
C ARG A 52 -11.15 -4.82 -1.55
N ILE A 53 -10.24 -4.42 -2.45
CA ILE A 53 -8.78 -4.42 -2.20
C ILE A 53 -8.30 -3.16 -1.44
N SER A 54 -9.21 -2.22 -1.17
CA SER A 54 -8.91 -0.99 -0.42
C SER A 54 -8.98 -1.15 1.09
N VAL A 55 -8.08 -0.48 1.81
CA VAL A 55 -8.05 -0.41 3.29
C VAL A 55 -9.17 0.46 3.88
N ARG A 56 -9.97 1.16 3.07
CA ARG A 56 -11.02 2.09 3.53
C ARG A 56 -12.06 1.49 4.49
N HIS A 57 -12.19 0.16 4.54
CA HIS A 57 -13.15 -0.54 5.39
C HIS A 57 -12.55 -1.02 6.71
N ILE A 58 -11.23 -0.93 6.86
CA ILE A 58 -10.49 -1.40 8.04
C ILE A 58 -9.64 -0.29 8.68
N ALA A 59 -9.41 0.80 7.96
CA ALA A 59 -8.63 1.95 8.44
C ALA A 59 -9.56 3.06 8.94
N VAL A 60 -9.18 3.66 10.06
CA VAL A 60 -9.82 4.85 10.63
C VAL A 60 -8.89 6.06 10.51
N PRO A 61 -9.43 7.28 10.38
CA PRO A 61 -8.61 8.49 10.42
C PRO A 61 -7.89 8.63 11.76
N GLU A 62 -6.59 8.91 11.73
CA GLU A 62 -5.76 9.14 12.93
C GLU A 62 -6.37 10.18 13.87
N SER A 63 -6.91 11.28 13.32
CA SER A 63 -7.53 12.35 14.11
C SER A 63 -8.77 11.93 14.91
N THR A 64 -9.32 10.74 14.65
CA THR A 64 -10.53 10.22 15.31
C THR A 64 -10.24 9.11 16.31
N VAL A 65 -8.96 8.71 16.44
CA VAL A 65 -8.53 7.62 17.33
C VAL A 65 -8.28 8.18 18.73
N VAL A 66 -8.91 7.56 19.74
CA VAL A 66 -8.68 7.87 21.15
C VAL A 66 -7.60 6.97 21.74
N ASP A 67 -7.74 5.65 21.55
CA ASP A 67 -6.71 4.67 21.92
C ASP A 67 -6.24 3.91 20.69
N TRP A 68 -4.93 3.97 20.45
CA TRP A 68 -4.28 3.33 19.32
C TRP A 68 -4.21 1.81 19.44
N GLN A 69 -4.19 1.31 20.68
CA GLN A 69 -4.01 -0.11 20.97
C GLN A 69 -5.22 -0.92 20.48
N ASP A 70 -6.41 -0.34 20.53
CA ASP A 70 -7.66 -0.93 20.04
C ASP A 70 -7.71 -1.07 18.50
N HIS A 71 -6.81 -0.40 17.78
CA HIS A 71 -6.75 -0.41 16.32
C HIS A 71 -5.56 -1.21 15.76
N ILE A 72 -4.87 -1.98 16.60
CA ILE A 72 -3.80 -2.88 16.17
C ILE A 72 -4.41 -4.10 15.45
N LEU A 73 -4.19 -4.19 14.14
CA LEU A 73 -4.58 -5.36 13.35
C LEU A 73 -3.55 -6.48 13.53
N ASN A 74 -3.95 -7.56 14.19
CA ASN A 74 -3.11 -8.76 14.33
C ASN A 74 -3.29 -9.65 13.09
N LEU A 75 -2.38 -9.53 12.11
CA LEU A 75 -2.47 -10.16 10.80
C LEU A 75 -1.31 -11.15 10.57
N PRO A 76 -1.31 -12.33 11.21
CA PRO A 76 -0.21 -13.29 11.11
C PRO A 76 0.04 -13.76 9.67
N ASP A 77 -1.00 -13.89 8.85
CA ASP A 77 -0.89 -14.36 7.46
C ASP A 77 -0.29 -13.33 6.48
N ARG A 78 -0.20 -12.05 6.88
CA ARG A 78 0.40 -10.98 6.04
C ARG A 78 1.88 -10.74 6.33
N ALA A 79 2.44 -11.37 7.36
CA ALA A 79 3.84 -11.21 7.77
C ALA A 79 4.78 -12.25 7.10
N ARG A 80 4.28 -13.00 6.10
CA ARG A 80 5.01 -14.10 5.44
C ARG A 80 5.57 -13.71 4.09
#